data_AF-A0A7C9A3C1-F1
#
_entry.id   AF-A0A7C9A3C1-F1
#
_cell.length_a   1.000
_cell.length_b   1.000
_cell.length_c   1.000
_cell.angle_alpha   90.00
_cell.angle_beta   90.00
_cell.angle_gamma   90.00
#
_symmetry.space_group_name_H-M   'P 1'
#
loop_
_entity.id
_entity.type
_entity.pdbx_description
1 polymer ?
#
loop_
_entity_poly.entity_id
_entity_poly.type
_entity_poly.pdbx_seq_one_letter_code
_entity_poly.pdbx_strand_id
1 'polypeptide(L)'
;ENEHSVKQLLALPPFSSSVTALAWLGVDRQTNCGLLAVGMENGLIELWNLSRTKTEDGASTVLTAKLVSRLDPFMCHASTVQRLAWRNSEKIEDCQKVQLASCGADNCVRVFDVNVVA
;
A
#
# COMPACT_ATOMS: atom_id res chain seq x y z
N GLU A 1 12.71 19.87 25.93
CA GLU A 1 13.21 18.69 25.21
C GLU A 1 12.01 18.03 24.55
N ASN A 2 12.06 17.75 23.24
CA ASN A 2 10.95 17.06 22.57
C ASN A 2 11.10 15.56 22.83
N GLU A 3 10.26 15.01 23.70
CA GLU A 3 10.19 13.56 23.91
C GLU A 3 9.67 12.89 22.63
N HIS A 4 10.55 12.19 21.93
CA HIS A 4 10.16 11.32 20.84
C HIS A 4 9.47 10.09 21.43
N SER A 5 8.19 9.88 21.09
CA SER A 5 7.42 8.69 21.50
C SER A 5 7.09 7.81 20.30
N VAL A 6 7.09 6.49 20.53
CA VAL A 6 6.72 5.48 19.53
C VAL A 6 5.44 4.80 19.98
N LYS A 7 4.44 4.76 19.10
CA LYS A 7 3.16 4.09 19.35
C LYS A 7 2.82 3.18 18.17
N GLN A 8 2.59 1.91 18.43
CA GLN A 8 2.00 1.01 17.45
C GLN A 8 0.56 1.45 17.17
N LEU A 9 0.25 1.78 15.92
CA LEU A 9 -1.08 2.24 15.51
C LEU A 9 -1.99 1.10 15.09
N LEU A 10 -1.46 0.17 14.27
CA LEU A 10 -2.15 -1.04 13.83
C LEU A 10 -1.14 -2.10 13.41
N ALA A 11 -1.62 -3.33 13.27
CA ALA A 11 -0.96 -4.41 12.55
C ALA A 11 -1.94 -4.95 11.50
N LEU A 12 -1.45 -5.18 10.28
CA LEU A 12 -2.23 -5.86 9.24
C LEU A 12 -2.43 -7.33 9.61
N PRO A 13 -3.50 -7.98 9.12
CA PRO A 13 -3.68 -9.42 9.27
C PRO A 13 -2.48 -10.21 8.73
N PRO A 14 -2.26 -11.46 9.20
CA PRO A 14 -1.20 -12.32 8.68
C PRO A 14 -1.33 -12.54 7.16
N PHE A 15 -0.18 -12.54 6.48
CA PHE A 15 -0.07 -12.81 5.06
C PHE A 15 0.16 -14.30 4.79
N SER A 16 -0.11 -14.72 3.55
CA SER A 16 0.08 -16.12 3.12
C SER A 16 1.54 -16.57 3.08
N SER A 17 2.48 -15.63 3.12
CA SER A 17 3.92 -15.85 3.03
C SER A 17 4.66 -14.64 3.63
N SER A 18 5.97 -14.73 3.77
CA SER A 18 6.84 -13.67 4.29
C SER A 18 6.64 -12.38 3.49
N VAL A 19 6.47 -11.24 4.18
CA VAL A 19 6.42 -9.93 3.53
C VAL A 19 7.84 -9.46 3.26
N THR A 20 8.15 -9.18 2.00
CA THR A 20 9.51 -8.88 1.53
C THR A 20 9.64 -7.49 0.93
N ALA A 21 8.53 -6.87 0.50
CA ALA A 21 8.52 -5.53 -0.07
C ALA A 21 7.29 -4.73 0.36
N LEU A 22 7.47 -3.44 0.62
CA LEU A 22 6.40 -2.49 0.92
C LEU A 22 6.59 -1.22 0.08
N ALA A 23 5.50 -0.64 -0.39
CA ALA A 23 5.51 0.70 -0.98
C ALA A 23 4.26 1.47 -0.55
N TRP A 24 4.45 2.68 -0.03
CA TRP A 24 3.38 3.55 0.44
C TRP A 24 3.12 4.68 -0.55
N LEU A 25 1.85 4.91 -0.87
CA LEU A 25 1.37 6.06 -1.63
C LEU A 25 0.42 6.88 -0.76
N GLY A 26 0.75 8.16 -0.52
CA GLY A 26 -0.19 9.11 0.08
C GLY A 26 -1.15 9.62 -1.00
N VAL A 27 -2.44 9.36 -0.85
CA VAL A 27 -3.47 9.72 -1.84
C VAL A 27 -4.10 11.07 -1.49
N ASP A 28 -4.44 11.29 -0.23
CA ASP A 28 -4.98 12.57 0.24
C ASP A 28 -4.36 12.98 1.58
N ARG A 29 -3.86 14.22 1.63
CA ARG A 29 -3.27 14.83 2.82
C ARG A 29 -4.32 15.24 3.86
N GLN A 30 -5.56 15.49 3.45
CA GLN A 30 -6.64 15.95 4.35
C GLN A 30 -7.27 14.78 5.11
N THR A 31 -7.63 13.70 4.40
CA THR A 31 -8.16 12.46 5.01
C THR A 31 -7.05 11.50 5.47
N ASN A 32 -5.79 11.81 5.15
CA ASN A 32 -4.62 10.95 5.41
C ASN A 32 -4.86 9.52 4.88
N CYS A 33 -5.55 9.42 3.74
CA CYS A 33 -5.81 8.20 3.01
C CYS A 33 -4.59 7.85 2.15
N GLY A 34 -4.20 6.58 2.17
CA GLY A 34 -3.06 6.08 1.42
C GLY A 34 -3.25 4.65 0.98
N LEU A 35 -2.50 4.28 -0.05
CA LEU A 35 -2.46 2.92 -0.57
C LEU A 35 -1.11 2.30 -0.22
N LEU A 36 -1.14 1.13 0.41
CA LEU A 36 0.03 0.32 0.71
C LEU A 36 0.05 -0.89 -0.21
N ALA A 37 1.10 -1.01 -1.03
CA ALA A 37 1.40 -2.25 -1.73
C ALA A 37 2.29 -3.14 -0.85
N VAL A 38 1.95 -4.42 -0.78
CA VAL A 38 2.65 -5.45 -0.02
C VAL A 38 3.06 -6.57 -0.96
N GLY A 39 4.36 -6.83 -1.09
CA GLY A 39 4.92 -7.91 -1.88
C GLY A 39 5.43 -9.03 -0.99
N MET A 40 5.21 -10.27 -1.41
CA MET A 40 5.52 -11.47 -0.63
C MET A 40 6.60 -12.35 -1.27
N GLU A 41 7.18 -13.23 -0.47
CA GLU A 41 8.17 -14.23 -0.87
C GLU A 41 7.65 -15.21 -1.92
N ASN A 42 6.34 -15.51 -1.91
CA ASN A 42 5.67 -16.33 -2.92
C ASN A 42 5.32 -15.59 -4.23
N GLY A 43 5.75 -14.33 -4.38
CA GLY A 43 5.55 -13.52 -5.58
C GLY A 43 4.24 -12.77 -5.68
N LEU A 44 3.31 -13.01 -4.75
CA LEU A 44 2.02 -12.31 -4.71
C LEU A 44 2.18 -10.85 -4.27
N ILE A 45 1.26 -10.01 -4.74
CA ILE A 45 1.15 -8.60 -4.38
C ILE A 45 -0.27 -8.29 -3.91
N GLU A 46 -0.39 -7.66 -2.74
CA GLU A 46 -1.66 -7.14 -2.21
C GLU A 46 -1.64 -5.62 -2.09
N LEU A 47 -2.80 -5.00 -2.29
CA LEU A 47 -3.03 -3.58 -2.14
C LEU A 47 -3.99 -3.32 -0.97
N TRP A 48 -3.60 -2.42 -0.09
CA TRP A 48 -4.30 -2.10 1.15
C TRP A 48 -4.58 -0.61 1.23
N ASN A 49 -5.84 -0.24 1.45
CA ASN A 49 -6.21 1.13 1.77
C ASN A 49 -5.98 1.36 3.26
N LEU A 50 -5.34 2.47 3.59
CA LEU A 50 -5.05 2.92 4.93
C LEU A 50 -5.68 4.28 5.10
N SER A 51 -6.61 4.38 6.05
CA SER A 51 -7.37 5.62 6.28
C SER A 51 -7.37 5.97 7.74
N ARG A 52 -7.39 7.28 8.02
CA ARG A 52 -7.39 7.79 9.39
C ARG A 52 -8.71 8.52 9.64
N THR A 53 -9.58 7.92 10.45
CA THR A 53 -10.87 8.53 10.81
C THR A 53 -10.82 9.13 12.20
N LYS A 54 -11.43 10.30 12.37
CA LYS A 54 -11.66 10.88 13.70
C LYS A 54 -12.81 10.12 14.36
N THR A 55 -12.69 9.84 15.65
CA THR A 55 -13.79 9.28 16.44
C THR A 55 -14.89 10.33 16.62
N GLU A 56 -16.13 9.90 16.91
CA GLU A 56 -17.32 10.78 17.00
C GLU A 56 -17.19 11.88 18.05
N ASP A 57 -16.40 11.62 19.09
CA ASP A 57 -16.04 12.55 20.16
C ASP A 57 -14.90 13.52 19.79
N GLY A 58 -14.33 13.39 18.58
CA GLY A 58 -13.24 14.23 18.06
C GLY A 58 -11.91 14.12 18.81
N ALA A 59 -11.87 13.34 19.89
CA ALA A 59 -10.74 13.26 20.82
C ALA A 59 -9.66 12.27 20.37
N SER A 60 -10.01 11.28 19.54
CA SER A 60 -9.10 10.25 19.08
C SER A 60 -9.13 10.10 17.57
N THR A 61 -8.07 9.49 17.03
CA THR A 61 -8.02 9.10 15.61
C THR A 61 -7.73 7.62 15.52
N VAL A 62 -8.57 6.92 14.77
CA VAL A 62 -8.42 5.49 14.50
C VAL A 62 -7.82 5.34 13.12
N LEU A 63 -6.74 4.58 13.02
CA LEU A 63 -6.17 4.16 11.75
C LEU A 63 -6.80 2.83 11.37
N THR A 64 -7.40 2.75 10.20
CA THR A 64 -8.01 1.52 9.67
C THR A 64 -7.25 1.05 8.45
N ALA A 65 -7.25 -0.27 8.26
CA ALA A 65 -6.67 -0.91 7.10
C ALA A 65 -7.69 -1.84 6.45
N LYS A 66 -7.82 -1.76 5.13
CA LYS A 66 -8.73 -2.60 4.35
C LYS A 66 -8.00 -3.16 3.13
N LEU A 67 -8.06 -4.47 2.96
CA LEU A 67 -7.61 -5.11 1.72
C LEU A 67 -8.49 -4.60 0.57
N VAL A 68 -7.87 -3.97 -0.42
CA VAL A 68 -8.55 -3.44 -1.60
C VAL A 68 -8.52 -4.47 -2.72
N SER A 69 -7.34 -5.04 -2.96
CA SER A 69 -7.15 -5.99 -4.05
C SER A 69 -5.98 -6.92 -3.79
N ARG A 70 -6.15 -8.17 -4.24
CA ARG A 70 -5.04 -9.09 -4.48
C ARG A 70 -4.84 -9.12 -5.98
N LEU A 71 -3.64 -8.83 -6.44
CA LEU A 71 -3.37 -8.94 -7.87
C LEU A 71 -3.54 -10.39 -8.29
N ASP A 72 -4.01 -10.60 -9.52
CA ASP A 72 -4.12 -11.93 -10.10
C ASP A 72 -2.73 -12.60 -10.05
N PRO A 73 -2.61 -13.83 -9.51
CA PRO A 73 -1.34 -14.53 -9.44
C PRO A 73 -0.62 -14.67 -10.79
N PHE A 74 -1.35 -14.77 -11.91
CA PHE A 74 -0.77 -14.84 -13.26
C PHE A 74 -0.15 -13.51 -13.71
N MET A 75 -0.58 -12.39 -13.11
CA MET A 75 0.01 -11.07 -13.34
C MET A 75 1.18 -10.79 -12.39
N CYS A 76 1.31 -11.55 -11.30
CA CYS A 76 2.33 -11.40 -10.26
C CYS A 76 3.67 -12.03 -10.63
N HIS A 77 4.63 -11.98 -9.69
CA HIS A 77 5.92 -12.62 -9.87
C HIS A 77 5.83 -14.14 -9.62
N ALA A 78 6.64 -14.91 -10.33
CA ALA A 78 6.74 -16.36 -10.11
C ALA A 78 7.61 -16.73 -8.89
N SER A 79 8.28 -15.74 -8.30
CA SER A 79 9.17 -15.85 -7.15
C SER A 79 9.12 -14.55 -6.33
N THR A 80 9.92 -14.46 -5.28
CA THR A 80 9.92 -13.37 -4.30
C THR A 80 9.85 -11.98 -4.90
N VAL A 81 8.88 -11.18 -4.45
CA VAL A 81 8.84 -9.74 -4.75
C VAL A 81 9.95 -9.05 -3.95
N GLN A 82 10.91 -8.43 -4.62
CA GLN A 82 12.07 -7.82 -3.96
C GLN A 82 11.85 -6.34 -3.68
N ARG A 83 11.20 -5.61 -4.58
CA ARG A 83 10.91 -4.17 -4.40
C ARG A 83 9.60 -3.78 -5.04
N LEU A 84 8.98 -2.76 -4.46
CA LEU A 84 7.79 -2.09 -4.94
C LEU A 84 8.07 -0.59 -4.93
N ALA A 85 7.55 0.13 -5.93
CA ALA A 85 7.66 1.58 -6.00
C ALA A 85 6.44 2.20 -6.67
N TRP A 86 5.82 3.17 -6.02
CA TRP A 86 4.78 3.97 -6.62
C TRP A 86 5.37 5.13 -7.41
N ARG A 87 4.79 5.40 -8.58
CA ARG A 87 4.99 6.67 -9.28
C ARG A 87 3.95 7.66 -8.79
N ASN A 88 4.39 8.69 -8.09
CA ASN A 88 3.51 9.76 -7.63
C ASN A 88 3.19 10.72 -8.80
N SER A 89 1.92 10.82 -9.19
CA SER A 89 1.48 11.84 -10.14
C SER A 89 0.93 13.02 -9.36
N GLU A 90 1.72 14.07 -9.19
CA GLU A 90 1.32 15.30 -8.48
C GLU A 90 0.15 16.06 -9.16
N LYS A 91 -0.32 15.62 -10.33
CA LYS A 91 -1.37 16.28 -11.12
C LYS A 91 -2.12 15.27 -11.99
N ILE A 92 -3.25 14.74 -11.55
CA ILE A 92 -4.23 14.17 -12.49
C ILE A 92 -5.62 14.57 -11.99
N GLU A 93 -6.17 15.60 -12.63
CA GLU A 93 -7.38 16.29 -12.20
C GLU A 93 -8.68 15.50 -12.38
N ASP A 94 -8.72 14.33 -13.02
CA ASP A 94 -10.03 13.70 -13.32
C ASP A 94 -10.12 12.17 -13.25
N CYS A 95 -9.06 11.45 -12.86
CA CYS A 95 -9.10 10.01 -12.54
C CYS A 95 -7.75 9.62 -11.95
N GLN A 96 -7.69 9.26 -10.66
CA GLN A 96 -6.42 8.94 -9.98
C GLN A 96 -5.89 7.56 -10.38
N LYS A 97 -5.40 7.46 -11.62
CA LYS A 97 -4.56 6.35 -12.08
C LYS A 97 -3.15 6.57 -11.56
N VAL A 98 -2.67 5.65 -10.75
CA VAL A 98 -1.31 5.66 -10.21
C VAL A 98 -0.58 4.42 -10.69
N GLN A 99 0.74 4.51 -10.83
CA GLN A 99 1.51 3.39 -11.37
C GLN A 99 2.32 2.73 -10.27
N LEU A 100 2.28 1.40 -10.23
CA LEU A 100 3.10 0.57 -9.34
C LEU A 100 4.12 -0.18 -10.17
N ALA A 101 5.41 0.02 -9.88
CA ALA A 101 6.47 -0.83 -10.41
C ALA A 101 6.85 -1.89 -9.37
N SER A 102 7.09 -3.12 -9.83
CA SER A 102 7.60 -4.23 -9.03
C SER A 102 8.77 -4.92 -9.71
N CYS A 103 9.71 -5.44 -8.91
CA CYS A 103 10.74 -6.37 -9.40
C CYS A 103 10.85 -7.58 -8.47
N GLY A 104 11.18 -8.74 -9.03
CA GLY A 104 11.23 -10.00 -8.29
C GLY A 104 12.40 -10.89 -8.66
N ALA A 105 12.56 -11.98 -7.90
CA ALA A 105 13.57 -13.01 -8.12
C ALA A 105 13.29 -13.88 -9.37
N ASP A 106 12.21 -13.61 -10.10
CA ASP A 106 11.89 -14.17 -11.41
C ASP A 106 12.54 -13.40 -12.58
N ASN A 107 13.48 -12.50 -12.28
CA ASN A 107 14.19 -11.65 -13.23
C ASN A 107 13.27 -10.73 -14.05
N CYS A 108 12.06 -10.47 -13.56
CA CYS A 108 11.08 -9.64 -14.24
C CYS A 108 10.88 -8.30 -13.52
N VAL A 109 10.53 -7.29 -14.31
CA VAL A 109 9.99 -6.01 -13.85
C VAL A 109 8.58 -5.88 -14.39
N ARG A 110 7.63 -5.49 -13.54
CA ARG A 110 6.22 -5.31 -13.92
C ARG A 110 5.79 -3.91 -13.55
N VAL A 111 4.94 -3.32 -14.40
CA VAL A 111 4.34 -2.01 -14.15
C VAL A 111 2.83 -2.16 -14.26
N PHE A 112 2.12 -1.74 -13.23
CA PHE A 112 0.67 -1.84 -13.13
C PHE A 112 0.06 -0.44 -13.11
N ASP A 113 -0.97 -0.21 -13.90
CA ASP A 113 -1.88 0.91 -13.68
C ASP A 113 -2.89 0.49 -12.59
N VAL A 114 -2.98 1.30 -11.54
CA VAL A 114 -3.87 1.09 -10.40
C VAL A 114 -4.86 2.25 -10.37
N ASN A 115 -6.15 1.92 -10.49
CA ASN A 115 -7.22 2.90 -10.32
C ASN A 115 -7.49 3.06 -8.82
N VAL A 116 -7.21 4.25 -8.28
CA VAL A 116 -7.57 4.59 -6.91
C VAL A 116 -8.94 5.26 -6.95
N VAL A 117 -9.94 4.59 -6.37
CA VAL A 117 -11.23 5.23 -6.08
C VAL A 117 -11.10 5.79 -4.67
N ALA A 118 -10.99 7.11 -4.55
CA ALA A 118 -11.00 7.83 -3.28
C ALA A 118 -12.40 7.80 -2.65
#